data_AF-A0A258KFI5-F1
#
_entry.id   AF-A0A258KFI5-F1
#
_cell.length_a   1.000
_cell.length_b   1.000
_cell.length_c   1.000
_cell.angle_alpha   90.00
_cell.angle_beta   90.00
_cell.angle_gamma   90.00
#
_symmetry.space_group_name_H-M   'P 1'
#
loop_
_entity.id
_entity.type
_entity.pdbx_description
1 polymer ?
#
loop_
_entity_poly.entity_id
_entity_poly.type
_entity_poly.pdbx_seq_one_letter_code
_entity_poly.pdbx_strand_id
1 'polypeptide(L)'
;MVGYYDKGKHVESLCLIHPREILIAYGPTKLLVDKYHWHSPKVGVVASYTPTDHDVEDHFGIFRGVDQIESFVQATAASLAMFLVCQKNSCAPEDLRDKAVPSFISVGNVNFMAALEKGDTYVILGKITFYKFKQMVCDGRIYRCPQGLDLDDYFKDFSEERLLKYDLSPDFKLISDYYDIT
;
A
#
# COMPACT_ATOMS: atom_id res chain seq x y z
N MET A 1 -22.97 -6.94 -0.39
CA MET A 1 -22.30 -5.81 -1.08
C MET A 1 -20.88 -5.75 -0.52
N VAL A 2 -19.85 -5.70 -1.37
CA VAL A 2 -18.46 -5.59 -0.92
C VAL A 2 -18.11 -4.10 -0.88
N GLY A 3 -17.66 -3.59 0.26
CA GLY A 3 -17.42 -2.16 0.46
C GLY A 3 -18.05 -1.61 1.74
N TYR A 4 -17.89 -0.31 1.94
CA TYR A 4 -18.54 0.47 3.01
C TYR A 4 -19.17 1.74 2.44
N TYR A 5 -19.89 2.49 3.27
CA TYR A 5 -20.42 3.80 2.87
C TYR A 5 -19.65 4.91 3.58
N ASP A 6 -19.17 5.89 2.82
CA ASP A 6 -18.63 7.15 3.34
C ASP A 6 -19.38 8.32 2.69
N LYS A 7 -19.93 9.22 3.52
CA LYS A 7 -20.70 10.40 3.09
C LYS A 7 -21.76 10.08 2.03
N GLY A 8 -22.44 8.94 2.17
CA GLY A 8 -23.49 8.47 1.25
C GLY A 8 -22.99 7.85 -0.07
N LYS A 9 -21.67 7.73 -0.27
CA LYS A 9 -21.07 7.03 -1.41
C LYS A 9 -20.66 5.62 -1.01
N HIS A 10 -20.97 4.65 -1.86
CA HIS A 10 -20.49 3.29 -1.69
C HIS A 10 -19.05 3.17 -2.17
N VAL A 11 -18.13 2.85 -1.26
CA VAL A 11 -16.71 2.63 -1.53
C VAL A 11 -16.45 1.12 -1.59
N GLU A 12 -16.40 0.60 -2.81
CA GLU A 12 -16.14 -0.82 -3.06
C GLU A 12 -14.65 -1.14 -3.25
N SER A 13 -13.83 -0.12 -3.49
CA SER A 13 -12.40 -0.25 -3.74
C SER A 13 -11.59 0.94 -3.22
N LEU A 14 -10.36 0.67 -2.76
CA LEU A 14 -9.38 1.70 -2.40
C LEU A 14 -9.01 2.60 -3.59
N CYS A 15 -9.16 2.14 -4.83
CA CYS A 15 -8.89 2.95 -6.03
C CYS A 15 -9.82 4.16 -6.19
N LEU A 16 -10.95 4.19 -5.46
CA LEU A 16 -11.95 5.27 -5.53
C LEU A 16 -11.71 6.41 -4.54
N ILE A 17 -10.68 6.30 -3.70
CA ILE A 17 -10.39 7.25 -2.63
C ILE A 17 -8.92 7.64 -2.65
N HIS A 18 -8.61 8.80 -2.06
CA HIS A 18 -7.24 9.19 -1.81
C HIS A 18 -6.68 8.44 -0.58
N PRO A 19 -5.40 8.04 -0.54
CA PRO A 19 -4.81 7.34 0.62
C PRO A 19 -5.04 8.02 1.97
N ARG A 20 -5.04 9.36 2.03
CA ARG A 20 -5.38 10.14 3.24
C ARG A 20 -6.76 9.85 3.84
N GLU A 21 -7.72 9.41 3.02
CA GLU A 21 -9.08 9.13 3.47
C GLU A 21 -9.18 7.81 4.24
N ILE A 22 -8.30 6.84 3.95
CA ILE A 22 -8.25 5.55 4.66
C ILE A 22 -7.16 5.52 5.74
N LEU A 23 -6.01 6.17 5.48
CA LEU A 23 -4.86 6.28 6.38
C LEU A 23 -5.02 7.45 7.36
N ILE A 24 -6.17 7.54 8.01
CA ILE A 24 -6.57 8.67 8.86
C ILE A 24 -5.70 8.90 10.11
N ALA A 25 -4.93 7.89 10.52
CA ALA A 25 -4.01 7.97 11.65
C ALA A 25 -2.64 8.58 11.26
N TYR A 26 -2.38 8.75 9.97
CA TYR A 26 -1.11 9.24 9.44
C TYR A 26 -1.17 10.74 9.14
N GLY A 27 -0.17 11.47 9.62
CA GLY A 27 -0.01 12.89 9.33
C GLY A 27 0.44 13.14 7.87
N PRO A 28 0.25 14.36 7.35
CA PRO A 28 0.54 14.68 5.95
C PRO A 28 2.02 14.50 5.55
N THR A 29 2.95 14.61 6.51
CA THR A 29 4.40 14.42 6.31
C THR A 29 4.87 12.98 6.47
N LYS A 30 3.96 12.06 6.80
CA LYS A 30 4.24 10.64 7.01
C LYS A 30 3.35 9.73 6.17
N LEU A 31 2.67 10.29 5.18
CA LEU A 31 1.91 9.53 4.21
C LEU A 31 2.83 9.13 3.06
N LEU A 32 3.14 7.84 2.97
CA LEU A 32 4.08 7.26 2.00
C LEU A 32 3.33 6.41 0.97
N VAL A 33 2.15 6.86 0.57
CA VAL A 33 1.30 6.27 -0.48
C VAL A 33 0.62 7.41 -1.23
N ASP A 34 0.87 7.50 -2.53
CA ASP A 34 0.27 8.52 -3.40
C ASP A 34 -1.08 8.06 -3.94
N LYS A 35 -1.16 6.81 -4.39
CA LYS A 35 -2.35 6.29 -5.06
C LYS A 35 -2.47 4.76 -4.99
N TYR A 36 -3.70 4.26 -5.00
CA TYR A 36 -4.02 2.85 -5.27
C TYR A 36 -4.42 2.68 -6.73
N HIS A 37 -3.78 1.76 -7.43
CA HIS A 37 -4.04 1.47 -8.84
C HIS A 37 -4.91 0.22 -9.03
N TRP A 38 -4.82 -0.72 -8.09
CA TRP A 38 -5.63 -1.92 -8.08
C TRP A 38 -5.88 -2.40 -6.65
N HIS A 39 -7.05 -2.99 -6.40
CA HIS A 39 -7.40 -3.49 -5.07
C HIS A 39 -8.43 -4.61 -5.17
N SER A 40 -8.14 -5.74 -4.52
CA SER A 40 -9.12 -6.77 -4.19
C SER A 40 -9.19 -6.91 -2.67
N PRO A 41 -10.34 -6.58 -2.02
CA PRO A 41 -10.45 -6.43 -0.56
C PRO A 41 -9.92 -7.58 0.30
N LYS A 42 -9.97 -8.81 -0.20
CA LYS A 42 -9.55 -10.00 0.56
C LYS A 42 -8.22 -10.60 0.08
N VAL A 43 -7.63 -10.02 -0.96
CA VAL A 43 -6.44 -10.57 -1.62
C VAL A 43 -5.27 -9.61 -1.51
N GLY A 44 -5.45 -8.33 -1.82
CA GLY A 44 -4.35 -7.38 -1.76
C GLY A 44 -4.55 -6.13 -2.60
N VAL A 45 -3.44 -5.48 -2.90
CA VAL A 45 -3.40 -4.11 -3.43
C VAL A 45 -2.18 -3.89 -4.32
N VAL A 46 -2.34 -2.97 -5.27
CA VAL A 46 -1.23 -2.29 -5.95
C VAL A 46 -1.34 -0.80 -5.65
N ALA A 47 -0.30 -0.24 -5.06
CA ALA A 47 -0.21 1.18 -4.74
C ALA A 47 1.11 1.76 -5.24
N SER A 48 1.22 3.08 -5.33
CA SER A 48 2.47 3.76 -5.70
C SER A 48 2.86 4.85 -4.71
N TYR A 49 4.14 5.19 -4.76
CA TYR A 49 4.70 6.36 -4.10
C TYR A 49 5.91 6.88 -4.88
N THR A 50 6.16 8.18 -4.79
CA THR A 50 7.34 8.84 -5.36
C THR A 50 8.09 9.59 -4.27
N PRO A 51 9.32 9.18 -3.88
CA PRO A 51 10.09 9.87 -2.86
C PRO A 51 10.35 11.34 -3.19
N THR A 52 10.10 12.20 -2.21
CA THR A 52 10.23 13.65 -2.30
C THR A 52 11.60 14.15 -1.82
N ASP A 53 11.87 15.45 -1.96
CA ASP A 53 13.08 16.07 -1.38
C ASP A 53 13.17 15.85 0.13
N HIS A 54 12.04 15.90 0.85
CA HIS A 54 12.01 15.71 2.30
C HIS A 54 12.38 14.28 2.71
N ASP A 55 11.95 13.29 1.91
CA ASP A 55 12.16 11.88 2.25
C ASP A 55 13.64 11.45 2.17
N VAL A 56 14.44 12.19 1.41
CA VAL A 56 15.85 11.87 1.14
C VAL A 56 16.84 12.87 1.75
N GLU A 57 16.35 13.92 2.39
CA GLU A 57 17.11 15.10 2.86
C GLU A 57 18.36 14.69 3.64
N ASP A 58 18.20 13.76 4.59
CA ASP A 58 19.27 13.32 5.49
C ASP A 58 19.93 11.98 5.07
N HIS A 59 19.68 11.51 3.84
CA HIS A 59 20.10 10.17 3.43
C HIS A 59 20.63 10.09 1.99
N PHE A 60 21.61 10.95 1.66
CA PHE A 60 22.38 10.85 0.40
C PHE A 60 21.53 10.85 -0.89
N GLY A 61 20.32 11.43 -0.87
CA GLY A 61 19.40 11.39 -2.01
C GLY A 61 18.66 10.06 -2.20
N ILE A 62 18.80 9.13 -1.25
CA ILE A 62 18.24 7.77 -1.28
C ILE A 62 17.08 7.66 -0.29
N PHE A 63 15.98 7.08 -0.76
CA PHE A 63 14.83 6.75 0.08
C PHE A 63 15.12 5.55 0.97
N ARG A 64 15.01 5.75 2.29
CA ARG A 64 15.53 4.81 3.29
C ARG A 64 14.76 3.51 3.27
N GLY A 65 15.45 2.39 3.49
CA GLY A 65 14.81 1.08 3.55
C GLY A 65 13.70 1.00 4.62
N VAL A 66 13.86 1.71 5.74
CA VAL A 66 12.81 1.79 6.77
C VAL A 66 11.56 2.54 6.31
N ASP A 67 11.71 3.57 5.46
CA ASP A 67 10.57 4.30 4.90
C ASP A 67 9.90 3.48 3.78
N GLN A 68 10.66 2.65 3.06
CA GLN A 68 10.11 1.66 2.13
C GLN A 68 9.25 0.62 2.86
N ILE A 69 9.70 0.12 4.02
CA ILE A 69 8.90 -0.76 4.89
C ILE A 69 7.63 -0.07 5.36
N GLU A 70 7.73 1.18 5.83
CA GLU A 70 6.56 1.95 6.28
C GLU A 70 5.56 2.19 5.14
N SER A 71 6.05 2.58 3.96
CA SER A 71 5.25 2.72 2.74
C SER A 71 4.54 1.40 2.39
N PHE A 72 5.25 0.27 2.46
CA PHE A 72 4.67 -1.06 2.27
C PHE A 72 3.52 -1.34 3.25
N VAL A 73 3.71 -1.09 4.54
CA VAL A 73 2.71 -1.31 5.59
C VAL A 73 1.50 -0.41 5.39
N GLN A 74 1.72 0.87 5.07
CA GLN A 74 0.65 1.82 4.78
C GLN A 74 -0.20 1.34 3.61
N ALA A 75 0.42 0.98 2.49
CA ALA A 75 -0.30 0.48 1.32
C ALA A 75 -1.06 -0.81 1.62
N THR A 76 -0.48 -1.71 2.41
CA THR A 76 -0.99 -3.06 2.66
C THR A 76 -1.80 -3.14 3.95
N ALA A 77 -1.20 -3.64 5.03
CA ALA A 77 -1.87 -4.01 6.27
C ALA A 77 -2.72 -2.86 6.83
N ALA A 78 -2.21 -1.62 6.83
CA ALA A 78 -2.95 -0.47 7.37
C ALA A 78 -4.20 -0.16 6.52
N SER A 79 -4.04 0.01 5.20
CA SER A 79 -5.15 0.35 4.30
C SER A 79 -6.17 -0.78 4.17
N LEU A 80 -5.69 -2.01 3.96
CA LEU A 80 -6.53 -3.19 3.77
C LEU A 80 -7.29 -3.55 5.07
N ALA A 81 -6.62 -3.53 6.22
CA ALA A 81 -7.31 -3.79 7.48
C ALA A 81 -8.35 -2.72 7.79
N MET A 82 -8.01 -1.44 7.60
CA MET A 82 -8.97 -0.35 7.80
C MET A 82 -10.19 -0.49 6.87
N PHE A 83 -9.97 -0.80 5.58
CA PHE A 83 -11.05 -1.06 4.62
C PHE A 83 -11.98 -2.18 5.09
N LEU A 84 -11.40 -3.32 5.50
CA LEU A 84 -12.17 -4.47 5.97
C LEU A 84 -12.90 -4.20 7.30
N VAL A 85 -12.33 -3.38 8.18
CA VAL A 85 -12.99 -2.96 9.42
C VAL A 85 -14.14 -2.00 9.11
N CYS A 86 -13.97 -1.03 8.22
CA CYS A 86 -15.04 -0.15 7.75
C CYS A 86 -16.18 -0.95 7.13
N GLN A 87 -15.86 -1.90 6.25
CA GLN A 87 -16.83 -2.82 5.65
C GLN A 87 -17.58 -3.62 6.72
N LYS A 88 -16.88 -4.20 7.69
CA LYS A 88 -17.49 -5.01 8.75
C LYS A 88 -18.44 -4.20 9.62
N ASN A 89 -18.12 -2.94 9.91
CA ASN A 89 -18.91 -2.08 10.77
C ASN A 89 -19.90 -1.19 10.00
N SER A 90 -19.87 -1.22 8.66
CA SER A 90 -20.66 -0.34 7.80
C SER A 90 -20.51 1.14 8.18
N CYS A 91 -19.27 1.57 8.40
CA CYS A 91 -18.91 2.93 8.81
C CYS A 91 -17.82 3.52 7.93
N ALA A 92 -17.62 4.84 8.03
CA ALA A 92 -16.50 5.51 7.39
C ALA A 92 -15.21 5.34 8.22
N PRO A 93 -14.02 5.53 7.62
CA PRO A 93 -12.76 5.49 8.36
C PRO A 93 -12.76 6.47 9.53
N GLU A 94 -13.27 7.68 9.35
CA GLU A 94 -13.28 8.74 10.37
C GLU A 94 -14.00 8.32 11.66
N ASP A 95 -15.03 7.48 11.57
CA ASP A 95 -15.76 6.93 12.73
C ASP A 95 -14.90 6.00 13.61
N LEU A 96 -13.75 5.56 13.07
CA LEU A 96 -12.81 4.64 13.67
C LEU A 96 -11.50 5.30 14.12
N ARG A 97 -11.31 6.61 13.89
CA ARG A 97 -10.05 7.32 14.17
C ARG A 97 -9.49 7.03 15.56
N ASP A 98 -10.34 7.09 16.59
CA ASP A 98 -9.94 6.88 17.99
C ASP A 98 -10.09 5.43 18.46
N LYS A 99 -10.61 4.54 17.60
CA LYS A 99 -10.98 3.15 17.93
C LYS A 99 -10.12 2.11 17.22
N ALA A 100 -9.46 2.50 16.14
CA ALA A 100 -8.67 1.63 15.30
C ALA A 100 -7.39 2.36 14.87
N VAL A 101 -6.40 2.37 15.77
CA VAL A 101 -5.05 2.81 15.42
C VAL A 101 -4.31 1.60 14.84
N PRO A 102 -3.93 1.61 13.55
CA PRO A 102 -3.10 0.55 12.99
C PRO A 102 -1.76 0.56 13.73
N SER A 103 -1.31 -0.61 14.16
CA SER A 103 -0.05 -0.77 14.86
C SER A 103 0.71 -1.92 14.23
N PHE A 104 1.95 -1.64 13.90
CA PHE A 104 2.87 -2.61 13.37
C PHE A 104 3.34 -3.56 14.48
N ILE A 105 3.16 -4.87 14.30
CA ILE A 105 3.47 -5.89 15.31
C ILE A 105 4.87 -6.45 15.06
N SER A 106 5.24 -6.74 13.80
CA SER A 106 6.56 -7.31 13.48
C SER A 106 6.97 -7.10 12.03
N VAL A 107 8.26 -6.79 11.83
CA VAL A 107 8.91 -6.91 10.51
C VAL A 107 9.40 -8.35 10.38
N GLY A 108 8.86 -9.08 9.42
CA GLY A 108 9.44 -10.34 8.98
C GLY A 108 10.70 -10.13 8.15
N ASN A 109 10.88 -10.89 7.08
CA ASN A 109 12.07 -10.78 6.23
C ASN A 109 11.89 -9.68 5.19
N VAL A 110 12.89 -8.81 5.07
CA VAL A 110 12.97 -7.79 4.02
C VAL A 110 14.33 -7.87 3.37
N ASN A 111 14.37 -8.09 2.05
CA ASN A 111 15.61 -8.05 1.29
C ASN A 111 15.57 -6.85 0.34
N PHE A 112 16.60 -6.02 0.40
CA PHE A 112 16.77 -4.88 -0.50
C PHE A 112 17.79 -5.26 -1.58
N MET A 113 17.37 -5.19 -2.83
CA MET A 113 18.15 -5.51 -4.02
C MET A 113 18.71 -4.26 -4.70
N ALA A 114 18.02 -3.13 -4.57
CA ALA A 114 18.43 -1.85 -5.12
C ALA A 114 17.94 -0.68 -4.26
N ALA A 115 18.51 0.50 -4.47
CA ALA A 115 18.06 1.74 -3.87
C ALA A 115 16.96 2.40 -4.71
N LEU A 116 16.15 3.24 -4.05
CA LEU A 116 15.25 4.19 -4.68
C LEU A 116 15.78 5.60 -4.43
N GLU A 117 15.83 6.43 -5.46
CA GLU A 117 16.25 7.82 -5.35
C GLU A 117 15.04 8.77 -5.33
N LYS A 118 15.30 10.04 -5.05
CA LYS A 118 14.28 11.09 -5.22
C LYS A 118 13.68 11.04 -6.63
N GLY A 119 12.35 11.09 -6.71
CA GLY A 119 11.64 11.12 -7.98
C GLY A 119 11.48 9.76 -8.66
N ASP A 120 12.08 8.69 -8.13
CA ASP A 120 11.83 7.33 -8.61
C ASP A 120 10.43 6.87 -8.15
N THR A 121 9.44 6.98 -9.03
CA THR A 121 8.12 6.38 -8.77
C THR A 121 8.25 4.87 -8.70
N TYR A 122 7.72 4.28 -7.64
CA TYR A 122 7.66 2.83 -7.45
C TYR A 122 6.25 2.36 -7.16
N VAL A 123 6.02 1.06 -7.38
CA VAL A 123 4.78 0.37 -7.02
C VAL A 123 5.04 -0.67 -5.94
N ILE A 124 4.08 -0.78 -5.04
CA ILE A 124 3.97 -1.76 -3.99
C ILE A 124 2.93 -2.79 -4.43
N LEU A 125 3.35 -4.04 -4.61
CA LEU A 125 2.45 -5.17 -4.82
C LEU A 125 2.39 -5.94 -3.52
N GLY A 126 1.28 -5.84 -2.80
CA GLY A 126 1.11 -6.50 -1.53
C GLY A 126 -0.10 -7.43 -1.52
N LYS A 127 0.06 -8.62 -0.93
CA LYS A 127 -0.98 -9.62 -0.77
C LYS A 127 -1.16 -10.01 0.69
N ILE A 128 -2.39 -10.28 1.07
CA ILE A 128 -2.75 -10.80 2.40
C ILE A 128 -2.45 -12.30 2.41
N THR A 129 -1.58 -12.73 3.32
CA THR A 129 -1.29 -14.15 3.56
C THR A 129 -2.08 -14.69 4.75
N PHE A 130 -2.42 -13.83 5.70
CA PHE A 130 -3.26 -14.16 6.84
C PHE A 130 -4.09 -12.95 7.28
N TYR A 131 -5.36 -13.18 7.66
CA TYR A 131 -6.16 -12.17 8.34
C TYR A 131 -7.14 -12.80 9.33
N LYS A 132 -6.89 -12.61 10.62
CA LYS A 132 -7.79 -13.06 11.71
C LYS A 132 -7.55 -12.22 12.95
N PHE A 133 -8.58 -12.06 13.78
CA PHE A 133 -8.46 -11.34 15.07
C PHE A 133 -7.85 -9.93 14.97
N LYS A 134 -8.12 -9.23 13.86
CA LYS A 134 -7.54 -7.91 13.51
C LYS A 134 -6.03 -7.90 13.26
N GLN A 135 -5.40 -9.07 13.24
CA GLN A 135 -4.02 -9.24 12.79
C GLN A 135 -4.02 -9.58 11.31
N MET A 136 -3.31 -8.77 10.52
CA MET A 136 -3.11 -8.99 9.08
C MET A 136 -1.63 -9.26 8.85
N VAL A 137 -1.32 -10.30 8.07
CA VAL A 137 0.03 -10.57 7.60
C VAL A 137 0.04 -10.37 6.10
N CYS A 138 1.04 -9.65 5.62
CA CYS A 138 1.22 -9.32 4.23
C CYS A 138 2.60 -9.73 3.72
N ASP A 139 2.60 -10.27 2.50
CA ASP A 139 3.80 -10.46 1.69
C ASP A 139 3.73 -9.49 0.52
N GLY A 140 4.89 -9.16 -0.04
CA GLY A 140 4.88 -8.34 -1.24
C GLY A 140 6.25 -7.98 -1.79
N ARG A 141 6.22 -7.07 -2.76
CA ARG A 141 7.41 -6.59 -3.46
C ARG A 141 7.23 -5.13 -3.83
N ILE A 142 8.35 -4.40 -3.82
CA ILE A 142 8.43 -3.06 -4.39
C ILE A 142 9.21 -3.13 -5.69
N TYR A 143 8.66 -2.47 -6.71
CA TYR A 143 9.30 -2.32 -8.01
C TYR A 143 9.36 -0.85 -8.41
N ARG A 144 10.52 -0.39 -8.85
CA ARG A 144 10.63 0.92 -9.53
C ARG A 144 9.96 0.83 -10.89
N CYS A 145 9.17 1.85 -11.21
CA CYS A 145 8.40 1.92 -12.44
C CYS A 145 9.27 2.37 -13.62
N PRO A 146 8.91 1.99 -14.86
CA PRO A 146 9.41 2.64 -16.05
C PRO A 146 9.00 4.13 -16.06
N GLN A 147 9.89 5.02 -16.50
CA GLN A 147 9.59 6.45 -16.57
C GLN A 147 8.43 6.72 -17.54
N GLY A 148 7.49 7.58 -17.12
CA GLY A 148 6.37 8.02 -17.96
C GLY A 148 5.26 6.99 -18.17
N LEU A 149 5.31 5.83 -17.52
CA LEU A 149 4.23 4.84 -17.57
C LEU A 149 2.98 5.36 -16.85
N ASP A 150 1.83 5.31 -17.53
CA ASP A 150 0.53 5.50 -16.88
C ASP A 150 0.18 4.24 -16.07
N LEU A 151 0.32 4.34 -14.75
CA LEU A 151 0.08 3.22 -13.84
C LEU A 151 -1.41 2.84 -13.76
N ASP A 152 -2.34 3.80 -13.88
CA ASP A 152 -3.76 3.47 -13.84
C ASP A 152 -4.17 2.69 -15.09
N ASP A 153 -3.71 3.12 -16.26
CA ASP A 153 -3.98 2.39 -17.51
C ASP A 153 -3.29 1.01 -17.50
N TYR A 154 -2.07 0.92 -16.98
CA TYR A 154 -1.34 -0.35 -16.88
C TYR A 154 -2.03 -1.36 -15.96
N PHE A 155 -2.58 -0.92 -14.82
CA PHE A 155 -3.22 -1.79 -13.82
C PHE A 155 -4.74 -1.94 -13.99
N LYS A 156 -5.38 -1.29 -14.97
CA LYS A 156 -6.85 -1.33 -15.15
C LYS A 156 -7.43 -2.74 -15.29
N ASP A 157 -6.71 -3.62 -15.98
CA ASP A 157 -7.08 -5.02 -16.24
C ASP A 157 -6.26 -6.00 -15.39
N PHE A 158 -5.67 -5.53 -14.29
CA PHE A 158 -4.88 -6.37 -13.39
C PHE A 158 -5.78 -7.34 -12.63
N SER A 159 -5.22 -8.48 -12.21
CA SER A 159 -5.98 -9.57 -11.60
C SER A 159 -5.31 -10.11 -10.34
N GLU A 160 -6.08 -10.81 -9.52
CA GLU A 160 -5.59 -11.50 -8.33
C GLU A 160 -4.48 -12.50 -8.68
N GLU A 161 -4.63 -13.25 -9.79
CA GLU A 161 -3.61 -14.20 -10.24
C GLU A 161 -2.27 -13.51 -10.54
N ARG A 162 -2.32 -12.35 -11.21
CA ARG A 162 -1.13 -11.56 -11.51
C ARG A 162 -0.49 -11.00 -10.24
N LEU A 163 -1.28 -10.54 -9.28
CA LEU A 163 -0.77 -10.11 -7.97
C LEU A 163 -0.05 -11.25 -7.25
N LEU A 164 -0.68 -12.43 -7.15
CA LEU A 164 -0.13 -13.57 -6.40
C LEU A 164 1.21 -14.06 -6.96
N LYS A 165 1.41 -13.91 -8.27
CA LYS A 165 2.64 -14.25 -9.00
C LYS A 165 3.63 -13.08 -9.10
N TYR A 166 3.25 -11.88 -8.67
CA TYR A 166 3.98 -10.62 -8.92
C TYR A 166 4.29 -10.41 -10.41
N ASP A 167 3.30 -10.69 -11.27
CA ASP A 167 3.42 -10.69 -12.72
C ASP A 167 3.36 -9.27 -13.30
N LEU A 168 4.54 -8.67 -13.48
CA LEU A 168 4.74 -7.36 -14.11
C LEU A 168 5.59 -7.46 -15.37
N SER A 169 5.50 -6.44 -16.23
CA SER A 169 6.43 -6.27 -17.35
C SER A 169 7.89 -6.32 -16.85
N PRO A 170 8.83 -6.90 -17.62
CA PRO A 170 10.27 -6.90 -17.30
C PRO A 170 10.91 -5.50 -17.15
N ASP A 171 10.22 -4.45 -17.58
CA ASP A 171 10.68 -3.07 -17.45
C ASP A 171 10.65 -2.57 -15.99
N PHE A 172 9.76 -3.15 -15.16
CA PHE A 172 9.74 -2.90 -13.72
C PHE A 172 11.00 -3.49 -13.07
N LYS A 173 11.69 -2.69 -12.25
CA LYS A 173 12.93 -3.13 -11.57
C LYS A 173 12.64 -3.43 -10.12
N LEU A 174 12.86 -4.69 -9.73
CA LEU A 174 12.67 -5.15 -8.37
C LEU A 174 13.63 -4.43 -7.42
N ILE A 175 13.06 -3.79 -6.40
CA ILE A 175 13.80 -3.01 -5.39
C ILE A 175 13.94 -3.81 -4.10
N SER A 176 12.84 -4.40 -3.63
CA SER A 176 12.83 -5.16 -2.38
C SER A 176 11.69 -6.17 -2.34
N ASP A 177 11.85 -7.23 -1.58
CA ASP A 177 10.78 -8.18 -1.25
C ASP A 177 10.53 -8.24 0.26
N TYR A 178 9.29 -8.59 0.60
CA TYR A 178 8.72 -8.51 1.95
C TYR A 178 7.98 -9.81 2.25
N TYR A 179 8.27 -10.39 3.40
CA TYR A 179 7.63 -11.62 3.87
C TYR A 179 7.22 -11.48 5.33
N ASP A 180 6.02 -11.97 5.65
CA ASP A 180 5.48 -12.03 7.01
C ASP A 180 5.42 -10.67 7.73
N ILE A 181 5.12 -9.60 6.98
CA ILE A 181 4.94 -8.25 7.53
C ILE A 181 3.61 -8.18 8.27
N THR A 182 3.61 -7.84 9.56
CA THR A 182 2.41 -7.88 10.43
C THR A 182 2.12 -6.54 11.09
#